data_AF-B8FYC5-F1
#
_entry.id   AF-B8FYC5-F1
#
_cell.length_a   1.000
_cell.length_b   1.000
_cell.length_c   1.000
_cell.angle_alpha   90.00
_cell.angle_beta   90.00
_cell.angle_gamma   90.00
#
_symmetry.space_group_name_H-M   'P 1'
#
loop_
_entity.id
_entity.type
_entity.pdbx_description
1 polymer ?
#
loop_
_entity_poly.entity_id
_entity_poly.type
_entity_poly.pdbx_seq_one_letter_code
_entity_poly.pdbx_strand_id
1 'polypeptide(L)'
;MRKIVFLAIIIVILPLTGCGNDTTKLPEDNNKDVQILNSSMNSGVKQFTNEIVPDWLYQSLQQKFNSATTSIKQEDITFILVNLKESDKSQVAAFVSIDRVNGYFILYEFRQGKYVEVYSKSEPVYGMQVYGGGKQLLAFISGHGGTGVQENSFHVIGYTSKGYSEIWSGIAEKFMFGGQVPDYRTIGSINLTMDNQTLVYSITEELYNKIDKPDKVEQTVEIYQYDTEQEKFVRIVK
;
A
#
# COMPACT_ATOMS: atom_id res chain seq x y z
N MET A 1 34.88 33.99 0.57
CA MET A 1 35.27 32.77 1.31
C MET A 1 34.01 32.09 1.84
N ARG A 2 33.51 31.07 1.14
CA ARG A 2 32.33 30.28 1.56
C ARG A 2 32.79 29.11 2.43
N LYS A 3 32.25 28.99 3.64
CA LYS A 3 32.47 27.83 4.52
C LYS A 3 31.56 26.70 4.06
N ILE A 4 32.15 25.59 3.64
CA ILE A 4 31.46 24.32 3.38
C ILE A 4 31.41 23.57 4.71
N VAL A 5 30.22 23.23 5.18
CA VAL A 5 30.03 22.35 6.33
C VAL A 5 29.78 20.95 5.78
N PHE A 6 30.77 20.07 5.95
CA PHE A 6 30.62 18.63 5.71
C PHE A 6 29.88 18.02 6.90
N LEU A 7 28.69 17.47 6.68
CA LEU A 7 28.01 16.62 7.65
C LEU A 7 28.46 15.18 7.41
N ALA A 8 29.29 14.65 8.30
CA ALA A 8 29.69 13.25 8.29
C ALA A 8 28.60 12.38 8.91
N ILE A 9 28.08 11.39 8.17
CA ILE A 9 27.19 10.36 8.69
C ILE A 9 28.06 9.22 9.21
N ILE A 10 28.02 8.99 10.53
CA ILE A 10 28.66 7.85 11.18
C ILE A 10 27.71 6.66 11.06
N ILE A 11 28.11 5.63 10.29
CA ILE A 11 27.44 4.34 10.27
C ILE A 11 28.10 3.47 11.35
N VAL A 12 27.36 3.23 12.45
CA VAL A 12 27.77 2.30 13.50
C VAL A 12 27.31 0.90 13.12
N ILE A 13 28.25 0.01 12.81
CA ILE A 13 28.01 -1.43 12.63
C ILE A 13 28.30 -2.10 13.99
N LEU A 14 27.27 -2.59 14.67
CA LEU A 14 27.41 -3.41 15.87
C LEU A 14 27.31 -4.90 15.49
N PRO A 15 28.34 -5.72 15.75
CA PRO A 15 28.24 -7.17 15.63
C PRO A 15 27.58 -7.76 16.88
N LEU A 16 26.47 -8.50 16.71
CA LEU A 16 25.89 -9.29 17.78
C LEU A 16 26.64 -10.63 17.88
N THR A 17 27.41 -10.79 18.95
CA THR A 17 27.98 -12.05 19.42
C THR A 17 26.87 -12.99 19.90
N GLY A 18 26.92 -14.25 19.50
CA GLY A 18 26.06 -15.31 20.00
C GLY A 18 26.48 -15.89 21.35
N CYS A 19 25.54 -16.54 22.02
CA CYS A 19 25.77 -17.67 22.93
C CYS A 19 24.46 -18.47 23.04
N GLY A 20 24.55 -19.80 22.90
CA GLY A 20 23.44 -20.70 22.61
C GLY A 20 22.68 -21.28 23.81
N ASN A 21 21.68 -22.10 23.48
CA ASN A 21 21.49 -23.44 24.04
C ASN A 21 20.44 -24.23 23.24
N ASP A 22 20.74 -25.51 23.03
CA ASP A 22 19.88 -26.51 22.40
C ASP A 22 18.55 -26.70 23.13
N THR A 23 17.47 -26.79 22.36
CA THR A 23 16.37 -27.70 22.66
C THR A 23 15.58 -27.99 21.38
N THR A 24 15.58 -29.26 20.99
CA THR A 24 14.78 -29.84 19.91
C THR A 24 13.29 -29.62 20.13
N LYS A 25 12.62 -28.90 19.21
CA LYS A 25 11.16 -28.93 19.01
C LYS A 25 10.83 -28.85 17.51
N LEU A 26 9.74 -29.53 17.14
CA LEU A 26 9.18 -29.75 15.80
C LEU A 26 9.02 -28.47 14.96
N PRO A 27 8.95 -28.58 13.61
CA PRO A 27 8.96 -27.41 12.73
C PRO A 27 7.69 -26.59 12.91
N GLU A 28 7.83 -25.43 13.57
CA GLU A 28 6.84 -24.36 13.52
C GLU A 28 6.94 -23.65 12.18
N ASP A 29 5.79 -23.54 11.54
CA ASP A 29 5.53 -22.85 10.28
C ASP A 29 6.11 -21.42 10.32
N ASN A 30 7.00 -21.11 9.38
CA ASN A 30 7.81 -19.90 9.37
C ASN A 30 6.94 -18.68 9.03
N ASN A 31 6.27 -18.11 10.02
CA ASN A 31 5.54 -16.84 9.90
C ASN A 31 6.48 -15.61 9.96
N LYS A 32 7.66 -15.72 9.33
CA LYS A 32 8.68 -14.66 9.28
C LYS A 32 8.47 -13.69 8.12
N ASP A 33 7.80 -14.12 7.06
CA ASP A 33 7.50 -13.25 5.90
C ASP A 33 6.41 -12.21 6.22
N VAL A 34 5.53 -12.50 7.19
CA VAL A 34 4.49 -11.56 7.63
C VAL A 34 5.06 -10.44 8.52
N GLN A 35 6.16 -10.68 9.24
CA GLN A 35 6.75 -9.64 10.10
C GLN A 35 7.53 -8.55 9.33
N ILE A 36 7.98 -8.85 8.11
CA ILE A 36 8.73 -7.88 7.29
C ILE A 36 7.79 -6.81 6.71
N LEU A 37 6.50 -7.10 6.55
CA LEU A 37 5.49 -6.14 6.06
C LEU A 37 5.32 -4.90 6.96
N ASN A 38 5.68 -4.99 8.25
CA ASN A 38 5.55 -3.88 9.19
C ASN A 38 6.77 -2.93 9.22
N SER A 39 7.92 -3.31 8.67
CA SER A 39 9.16 -2.52 8.84
C SER A 39 9.33 -1.41 7.80
N SER A 40 8.62 -1.47 6.67
CA SER A 40 8.66 -0.42 5.62
C SER A 40 7.63 0.71 5.84
N MET A 41 6.76 0.62 6.84
CA MET A 41 5.73 1.63 7.15
C MET A 41 6.03 2.43 8.43
N ASN A 42 7.30 2.72 8.71
CA ASN A 42 7.68 3.61 9.81
C ASN A 42 7.99 5.03 9.31
N SER A 43 6.97 5.73 8.81
CA SER A 43 6.76 7.15 9.12
C SER A 43 5.33 7.55 8.73
N GLY A 44 4.42 7.58 9.72
CA GLY A 44 3.09 8.17 9.56
C GLY A 44 1.91 7.20 9.54
N VAL A 45 1.88 6.17 10.39
CA VAL A 45 0.62 5.49 10.71
C VAL A 45 -0.15 6.32 11.75
N LYS A 46 -1.12 7.09 11.27
CA LYS A 46 -2.27 7.62 12.02
C LYS A 46 -3.47 7.43 11.07
N GLN A 47 -4.60 6.84 11.40
CA GLN A 47 -5.15 6.30 12.64
C GLN A 47 -6.36 5.49 12.12
N PHE A 48 -6.29 4.15 12.12
CA PHE A 48 -7.50 3.36 11.91
C PHE A 48 -8.47 3.78 13.02
N THR A 49 -9.65 4.27 12.66
CA THR A 49 -10.62 4.73 13.64
C THR A 49 -11.09 3.53 14.45
N ASN A 50 -11.03 3.57 15.78
CA ASN A 50 -11.71 2.62 16.67
C ASN A 50 -13.26 2.78 16.60
N GLU A 51 -13.76 3.39 15.55
CA GLU A 51 -15.18 3.64 15.33
C GLU A 51 -15.84 2.37 14.85
N ILE A 52 -16.99 2.06 15.44
CA ILE A 52 -17.85 0.97 15.00
C ILE A 52 -18.23 1.23 13.54
N VAL A 53 -18.04 0.22 12.69
CA VAL A 53 -18.41 0.27 11.27
C VAL A 53 -19.89 0.64 11.16
N PRO A 54 -20.25 1.77 10.53
CA PRO A 54 -21.64 2.19 10.43
C PRO A 54 -22.50 1.18 9.66
N ASP A 55 -23.75 0.98 10.08
CA ASP A 55 -24.66 0.01 9.45
C ASP A 55 -24.81 0.23 7.94
N TRP A 56 -24.90 1.48 7.49
CA TRP A 56 -25.02 1.79 6.06
C TRP A 56 -23.80 1.30 5.26
N LEU A 57 -22.60 1.37 5.84
CA LEU A 57 -21.36 0.95 5.19
C LEU A 57 -21.29 -0.57 5.14
N TYR A 58 -21.61 -1.22 6.26
CA TYR A 58 -21.71 -2.68 6.33
C TYR A 58 -22.70 -3.22 5.31
N GLN A 59 -23.92 -2.67 5.26
CA GLN A 59 -24.94 -3.07 4.29
C GLN A 59 -24.50 -2.83 2.84
N SER A 60 -23.82 -1.72 2.55
CA SER A 60 -23.31 -1.44 1.21
C SER A 60 -22.25 -2.44 0.76
N LEU A 61 -21.32 -2.81 1.65
CA LEU A 61 -20.27 -3.79 1.34
C LEU A 61 -20.85 -5.22 1.28
N GLN A 62 -21.79 -5.55 2.15
CA GLN A 62 -22.47 -6.84 2.14
C GLN A 62 -23.23 -7.08 0.83
N GLN A 63 -23.75 -6.02 0.19
CA GLN A 63 -24.38 -6.13 -1.13
C GLN A 63 -23.39 -6.38 -2.28
N LYS A 64 -22.11 -6.03 -2.12
CA LYS A 64 -21.06 -6.24 -3.14
C LYS A 64 -20.59 -7.68 -3.18
N PHE A 65 -20.54 -8.33 -2.03
CA PHE A 65 -20.27 -9.76 -1.94
C PHE A 65 -21.58 -10.51 -2.13
N ASN A 66 -21.61 -11.46 -3.05
CA ASN A 66 -22.80 -12.30 -3.19
C ASN A 66 -22.97 -13.09 -1.89
N SER A 67 -23.97 -12.72 -1.09
CA SER A 67 -24.24 -13.30 0.23
C SER A 67 -24.47 -14.82 0.20
N ALA A 68 -24.68 -15.41 -0.97
CA ALA A 68 -24.80 -16.85 -1.16
C ALA A 68 -23.43 -17.59 -1.10
N THR A 69 -22.33 -16.92 -1.41
CA THR A 69 -21.00 -17.55 -1.51
C THR A 69 -20.02 -17.03 -0.48
N THR A 70 -20.23 -15.80 0.00
CA THR A 70 -19.25 -15.14 0.84
C THR A 70 -19.93 -14.26 1.88
N SER A 71 -19.75 -14.62 3.15
CA SER A 71 -20.26 -13.86 4.28
C SER A 71 -19.15 -12.99 4.84
N ILE A 72 -19.37 -11.68 4.89
CA ILE A 72 -18.48 -10.72 5.56
C ILE A 72 -19.11 -10.31 6.90
N LYS A 73 -18.28 -10.03 7.88
CA LYS A 73 -18.69 -9.47 9.17
C LYS A 73 -18.25 -8.02 9.28
N GLN A 74 -18.78 -7.30 10.27
CA GLN A 74 -18.40 -5.90 10.49
C GLN A 74 -16.92 -5.76 10.83
N GLU A 75 -16.35 -6.69 11.59
CA GLU A 75 -14.93 -6.71 11.94
C GLU A 75 -13.97 -6.92 10.75
N ASP A 76 -14.48 -7.41 9.61
CA ASP A 76 -13.70 -7.59 8.39
C ASP A 76 -13.56 -6.29 7.58
N ILE A 77 -14.33 -5.25 7.94
CA ILE A 77 -14.36 -3.97 7.24
C ILE A 77 -13.40 -3.00 7.92
N THR A 78 -12.43 -2.53 7.14
CA THR A 78 -11.59 -1.40 7.54
C THR A 78 -12.06 -0.15 6.81
N PHE A 79 -12.20 0.97 7.53
CA PHE A 79 -12.50 2.26 6.90
C PHE A 79 -11.73 3.39 7.57
N ILE A 80 -11.59 4.48 6.83
CA ILE A 80 -11.05 5.75 7.29
C ILE A 80 -11.84 6.92 6.68
N LEU A 81 -11.83 8.05 7.36
CA LEU A 81 -12.32 9.30 6.81
C LEU A 81 -11.21 10.02 6.05
N VAL A 82 -11.53 10.52 4.87
CA VAL A 82 -10.59 11.23 3.98
C VAL A 82 -11.22 12.50 3.44
N ASN A 83 -10.38 13.47 3.09
CA ASN A 83 -10.76 14.77 2.53
C ASN A 83 -10.04 14.96 1.18
N LEU A 84 -10.31 14.07 0.23
CA LEU A 84 -9.74 14.11 -1.12
C LEU A 84 -10.35 15.26 -1.95
N LYS A 85 -11.58 15.62 -1.62
CA LYS A 85 -12.35 16.73 -2.19
C LYS A 85 -12.87 17.61 -1.05
N GLU A 86 -12.81 18.91 -1.23
CA GLU A 86 -13.43 19.88 -0.33
C GLU A 86 -14.96 19.72 -0.35
N SER A 87 -15.53 19.40 0.81
CA SER A 87 -16.98 19.24 1.01
C SER A 87 -17.33 19.33 2.50
N ASP A 88 -18.60 19.60 2.79
CA ASP A 88 -19.12 19.71 4.17
C ASP A 88 -18.96 18.44 5.00
N LYS A 89 -18.89 17.27 4.35
CA LYS A 89 -18.62 15.98 5.00
C LYS A 89 -17.41 15.32 4.38
N SER A 90 -16.59 14.68 5.21
CA SER A 90 -15.50 13.83 4.76
C SER A 90 -16.03 12.68 3.91
N GLN A 91 -15.20 12.24 2.96
CA GLN A 91 -15.40 11.00 2.24
C GLN A 91 -15.02 9.82 3.12
N VAL A 92 -15.53 8.64 2.78
CA VAL A 92 -15.24 7.39 3.48
C VAL A 92 -14.52 6.47 2.53
N ALA A 93 -13.26 6.14 2.82
CA ALA A 93 -12.52 5.10 2.13
C ALA A 93 -12.61 3.82 2.95
N ALA A 94 -13.11 2.74 2.35
CA ALA A 94 -13.31 1.47 3.02
C ALA A 94 -12.80 0.32 2.17
N PHE A 95 -12.36 -0.75 2.82
CA PHE A 95 -12.01 -1.98 2.13
C PHE A 95 -12.35 -3.23 2.95
N VAL A 96 -12.48 -4.34 2.23
CA VAL A 96 -12.62 -5.70 2.76
C VAL A 96 -11.74 -6.62 1.92
N SER A 97 -10.91 -7.40 2.58
CA SER A 97 -10.04 -8.40 1.95
C SER A 97 -10.38 -9.77 2.54
N ILE A 98 -10.93 -10.66 1.73
CA ILE A 98 -11.45 -11.95 2.18
C ILE A 98 -10.39 -13.03 2.05
N ASP A 99 -9.70 -13.03 0.92
CA ASP A 99 -8.57 -13.90 0.66
C ASP A 99 -7.59 -13.19 -0.30
N ARG A 100 -6.67 -13.93 -0.92
CA ARG A 100 -5.66 -13.37 -1.83
C ARG A 100 -6.21 -13.04 -3.23
N VAL A 101 -7.49 -13.28 -3.48
CA VAL A 101 -8.16 -13.11 -4.77
C VAL A 101 -9.40 -12.21 -4.66
N ASN A 102 -10.13 -12.31 -3.54
CA ASN A 102 -11.41 -11.67 -3.33
C ASN A 102 -11.30 -10.52 -2.34
N GLY A 103 -11.66 -9.33 -2.79
CA GLY A 103 -11.77 -8.14 -1.96
C GLY A 103 -12.31 -6.94 -2.72
N TYR A 104 -12.62 -5.87 -1.98
CA TYR A 104 -13.02 -4.60 -2.55
C TYR A 104 -12.36 -3.45 -1.79
N PHE A 105 -11.89 -2.46 -2.55
CA PHE A 105 -11.70 -1.10 -2.11
C PHE A 105 -12.86 -0.24 -2.64
N ILE A 106 -13.45 0.61 -1.80
CA ILE A 106 -14.53 1.53 -2.18
C ILE A 106 -14.35 2.89 -1.53
N LEU A 107 -14.57 3.94 -2.31
CA LEU A 107 -14.66 5.31 -1.83
C LEU A 107 -16.11 5.81 -1.93
N TYR A 108 -16.58 6.44 -0.86
CA TYR A 108 -17.91 7.02 -0.76
C TYR A 108 -17.88 8.52 -0.55
N GLU A 109 -18.80 9.25 -1.17
CA GLU A 109 -19.04 10.67 -0.96
C GLU A 109 -20.47 10.91 -0.47
N PHE A 110 -20.66 11.85 0.45
CA PHE A 110 -21.99 12.23 0.90
C PHE A 110 -22.68 13.12 -0.14
N ARG A 111 -23.77 12.64 -0.73
CA ARG A 111 -24.59 13.37 -1.72
C ARG A 111 -26.07 13.21 -1.38
N GLN A 112 -26.81 14.33 -1.38
CA GLN A 112 -28.27 14.33 -1.22
C GLN A 112 -28.77 13.52 -0.01
N GLY A 113 -28.11 13.67 1.14
CA GLY A 113 -28.53 13.02 2.39
C GLY A 113 -27.99 11.61 2.65
N LYS A 114 -27.21 11.02 1.72
CA LYS A 114 -26.63 9.68 1.90
C LYS A 114 -25.20 9.57 1.34
N TYR A 115 -24.44 8.59 1.83
CA TYR A 115 -23.17 8.22 1.20
C TYR A 115 -23.45 7.40 -0.07
N VAL A 116 -22.77 7.76 -1.16
CA VAL A 116 -22.83 7.05 -2.44
C VAL A 116 -21.44 6.66 -2.88
N GLU A 117 -21.32 5.48 -3.50
CA GLU A 117 -20.07 5.02 -4.12
C GLU A 117 -19.67 5.96 -5.26
N VAL A 118 -18.40 6.38 -5.25
CA VAL A 118 -17.83 7.28 -6.25
C VAL A 118 -16.58 6.73 -6.93
N TYR A 119 -15.96 5.70 -6.34
CA TYR A 119 -14.87 4.92 -6.91
C TYR A 119 -14.86 3.55 -6.26
N SER A 120 -14.55 2.50 -7.02
CA SER A 120 -14.33 1.16 -6.48
C SER A 120 -13.30 0.38 -7.29
N LYS A 121 -12.67 -0.58 -6.61
CA LYS A 121 -11.72 -1.52 -7.22
C LYS A 121 -11.91 -2.89 -6.57
N SER A 122 -12.15 -3.90 -7.39
CA SER A 122 -12.44 -5.27 -6.97
C SER A 122 -11.16 -6.08 -6.81
N GLU A 123 -10.37 -5.75 -5.79
CA GLU A 123 -9.13 -6.44 -5.43
C GLU A 123 -8.96 -6.44 -3.91
N PRO A 124 -8.32 -7.46 -3.31
CA PRO A 124 -7.96 -7.40 -1.89
C PRO A 124 -6.91 -6.32 -1.65
N VAL A 125 -7.11 -5.58 -0.56
CA VAL A 125 -6.25 -4.48 -0.11
C VAL A 125 -5.35 -4.95 1.03
N TYR A 126 -4.07 -4.60 0.96
CA TYR A 126 -3.03 -4.99 1.92
C TYR A 126 -2.51 -3.82 2.76
N GLY A 127 -2.82 -2.59 2.37
CA GLY A 127 -2.41 -1.40 3.10
C GLY A 127 -3.04 -0.15 2.51
N MET A 128 -3.21 0.88 3.34
CA MET A 128 -3.79 2.15 2.94
C MET A 128 -3.16 3.28 3.77
N GLN A 129 -2.90 4.41 3.11
CA GLN A 129 -2.28 5.58 3.72
C GLN A 129 -2.82 6.87 3.11
N VAL A 130 -3.06 7.87 3.96
CA VAL A 130 -3.48 9.22 3.55
C VAL A 130 -2.28 10.14 3.54
N TYR A 131 -2.16 10.96 2.49
CA TYR A 131 -1.09 11.93 2.31
C TYR A 131 -1.64 13.36 2.27
N GLY A 132 -0.93 14.29 2.91
CA GLY A 132 -1.23 15.72 2.93
C GLY A 132 -2.08 16.18 4.12
N GLY A 133 -1.96 17.47 4.44
CA GLY A 133 -2.73 18.14 5.52
C GLY A 133 -3.87 19.04 5.03
N GLY A 134 -3.92 19.34 3.72
CA GLY A 134 -4.98 20.12 3.05
C GLY A 134 -5.79 19.24 2.09
N LYS A 135 -5.59 19.42 0.78
CA LYS A 135 -6.10 18.47 -0.22
C LYS A 135 -5.37 17.13 -0.05
N GLN A 136 -6.09 16.13 0.43
CA GLN A 136 -5.50 14.82 0.69
C GLN A 136 -5.38 14.00 -0.60
N LEU A 137 -4.39 13.11 -0.62
CA LEU A 137 -4.33 11.97 -1.53
C LEU A 137 -4.49 10.69 -0.72
N LEU A 138 -5.00 9.63 -1.34
CA LEU A 138 -5.09 8.32 -0.74
C LEU A 138 -4.24 7.35 -1.53
N ALA A 139 -3.26 6.71 -0.90
CA ALA A 139 -2.58 5.56 -1.49
C ALA A 139 -3.08 4.27 -0.85
N PHE A 140 -3.28 3.23 -1.65
CA PHE A 140 -3.50 1.87 -1.14
C PHE A 140 -2.73 0.85 -1.97
N ILE A 141 -2.50 -0.32 -1.37
CA ILE A 141 -1.86 -1.46 -2.02
C ILE A 141 -2.94 -2.51 -2.26
N SER A 142 -3.16 -2.92 -3.50
CA SER A 142 -4.04 -4.05 -3.84
C SER A 142 -3.41 -4.94 -4.89
N GLY A 143 -3.90 -6.17 -5.01
CA GLY A 143 -3.37 -7.11 -5.99
C GLY A 143 -3.93 -8.50 -5.82
N HIS A 144 -3.40 -9.44 -6.58
CA HIS A 144 -3.82 -10.83 -6.49
C HIS A 144 -2.60 -11.72 -6.21
N GLY A 145 -2.83 -12.74 -5.38
CA GLY A 145 -1.82 -13.75 -5.06
C GLY A 145 -2.36 -15.16 -5.26
N GLY A 146 -1.49 -16.06 -5.69
CA GLY A 146 -1.77 -17.48 -5.90
C GLY A 146 -0.56 -18.36 -5.60
N THR A 147 -0.63 -19.63 -5.99
CA THR A 147 0.45 -20.60 -5.73
C THR A 147 1.72 -20.19 -6.48
N GLY A 148 2.70 -19.69 -5.73
CA GLY A 148 4.02 -19.35 -6.25
C GLY A 148 4.12 -18.00 -6.96
N VAL A 149 3.06 -17.21 -7.05
CA VAL A 149 3.09 -15.87 -7.69
C VAL A 149 2.21 -14.89 -6.92
N GLN A 150 2.70 -13.69 -6.69
CA GLN A 150 1.91 -12.56 -6.22
C GLN A 150 2.35 -11.27 -6.89
N GLU A 151 1.39 -10.43 -7.26
CA GLU A 151 1.64 -9.08 -7.76
C GLU A 151 0.66 -8.10 -7.12
N ASN A 152 1.22 -7.15 -6.37
CA ASN A 152 0.53 -6.06 -5.71
C ASN A 152 0.99 -4.74 -6.31
N SER A 153 0.05 -3.82 -6.50
CA SER A 153 0.29 -2.48 -7.02
C SER A 153 -0.07 -1.43 -5.98
N PHE A 154 0.68 -0.33 -5.97
CA PHE A 154 0.26 0.92 -5.38
C PHE A 154 -0.79 1.58 -6.28
N HIS A 155 -1.80 2.16 -5.66
CA HIS A 155 -2.83 2.97 -6.28
C HIS A 155 -2.89 4.30 -5.55
N VAL A 156 -2.60 5.41 -6.22
CA VAL A 156 -2.74 6.76 -5.65
C VAL A 156 -3.99 7.39 -6.24
N ILE A 157 -4.96 7.65 -5.38
CA ILE A 157 -6.26 8.24 -5.70
C ILE A 157 -6.27 9.71 -5.32
N GLY A 158 -6.79 10.54 -6.24
CA GLY A 158 -7.04 11.95 -6.01
C GLY A 158 -8.37 12.40 -6.62
N TYR A 159 -8.82 13.58 -6.22
CA TYR A 159 -9.96 14.25 -6.85
C TYR A 159 -9.47 15.16 -7.99
N THR A 160 -9.98 14.93 -9.19
CA THR A 160 -9.68 15.64 -10.44
C THR A 160 -10.92 16.35 -10.96
N SER A 161 -10.78 17.14 -12.02
CA SER A 161 -11.88 17.78 -12.73
C SER A 161 -12.95 16.79 -13.23
N LYS A 162 -12.57 15.52 -13.44
CA LYS A 162 -13.46 14.43 -13.87
C LYS A 162 -14.02 13.60 -12.72
N GLY A 163 -13.65 13.92 -11.48
CA GLY A 163 -14.05 13.17 -10.28
C GLY A 163 -12.89 12.42 -9.64
N TYR A 164 -13.20 11.41 -8.83
CA TYR A 164 -12.19 10.59 -8.16
C TYR A 164 -11.54 9.64 -9.18
N SER A 165 -10.21 9.65 -9.22
CA SER A 165 -9.46 8.83 -10.18
C SER A 165 -8.14 8.36 -9.61
N GLU A 166 -7.64 7.26 -10.17
CA GLU A 166 -6.25 6.87 -10.02
C GLU A 166 -5.37 7.86 -10.79
N ILE A 167 -4.56 8.61 -10.05
CA ILE A 167 -3.67 9.65 -10.58
C ILE A 167 -2.21 9.17 -10.66
N TRP A 168 -1.93 7.98 -10.13
CA TRP A 168 -0.69 7.23 -10.32
C TRP A 168 -0.86 5.78 -9.85
N SER A 169 -0.14 4.86 -10.48
CA SER A 169 0.01 3.49 -10.02
C SER A 169 1.41 2.95 -10.36
N GLY A 170 1.83 1.93 -9.63
CA GLY A 170 3.14 1.29 -9.79
C GLY A 170 3.24 0.01 -8.98
N ILE A 171 4.25 -0.83 -9.23
CA ILE A 171 4.43 -2.10 -8.52
C ILE A 171 4.76 -1.82 -7.05
N ALA A 172 3.98 -2.40 -6.13
CA ALA A 172 4.26 -2.41 -4.70
C ALA A 172 5.06 -3.64 -4.29
N GLU A 173 4.64 -4.81 -4.76
CA GLU A 173 5.38 -6.04 -4.54
C GLU A 173 5.10 -7.00 -5.69
N LYS A 174 6.12 -7.71 -6.14
CA LYS A 174 5.96 -8.81 -7.08
C LYS A 174 6.89 -9.92 -6.68
N PHE A 175 6.42 -11.16 -6.61
CA PHE A 175 7.32 -12.30 -6.44
C PHE A 175 6.82 -13.49 -7.25
N MET A 176 7.77 -14.26 -7.80
CA MET A 176 7.52 -15.62 -8.28
C MET A 176 8.51 -16.58 -7.63
N PHE A 177 7.96 -17.61 -6.97
CA PHE A 177 8.70 -18.68 -6.31
C PHE A 177 8.13 -20.04 -6.72
N GLY A 178 9.00 -20.99 -7.07
CA GLY A 178 8.63 -22.41 -7.21
C GLY A 178 8.14 -22.85 -8.60
N GLY A 179 8.38 -22.05 -9.65
CA GLY A 179 8.06 -22.39 -11.04
C GLY A 179 9.25 -22.98 -11.82
N GLN A 180 10.36 -22.25 -11.87
CA GLN A 180 11.68 -22.63 -12.41
C GLN A 180 12.66 -21.50 -12.05
N VAL A 181 13.87 -21.85 -11.61
CA VAL A 181 14.93 -20.89 -11.28
C VAL A 181 15.35 -20.11 -12.53
N PRO A 182 15.58 -18.78 -12.47
CA PRO A 182 15.62 -17.95 -11.26
C PRO A 182 14.25 -17.50 -10.76
N ASP A 183 14.09 -17.57 -9.44
CA ASP A 183 13.02 -16.86 -8.73
C ASP A 183 13.34 -15.36 -8.70
N TYR A 184 12.33 -14.51 -8.55
CA TYR A 184 12.55 -13.07 -8.43
C TYR A 184 11.58 -12.43 -7.45
N ARG A 185 12.04 -11.32 -6.88
CA ARG A 185 11.25 -10.44 -6.04
C ARG A 185 11.47 -8.99 -6.46
N THR A 186 10.39 -8.22 -6.48
CA THR A 186 10.38 -6.78 -6.68
C THR A 186 9.70 -6.16 -5.48
N ILE A 187 10.35 -5.18 -4.85
CA ILE A 187 9.83 -4.45 -3.70
C ILE A 187 9.78 -2.97 -4.08
N GLY A 188 8.58 -2.42 -4.12
CA GLY A 188 8.33 -1.01 -4.38
C GLY A 188 8.14 -0.22 -3.09
N SER A 189 8.48 1.06 -3.14
CA SER A 189 8.14 2.04 -2.10
C SER A 189 7.81 3.38 -2.73
N ILE A 190 6.83 4.09 -2.16
CA ILE A 190 6.50 5.45 -2.55
C ILE A 190 6.69 6.39 -1.37
N ASN A 191 7.11 7.61 -1.69
CA ASN A 191 7.06 8.75 -0.78
C ASN A 191 6.46 9.94 -1.53
N LEU A 192 5.56 10.66 -0.88
CA LEU A 192 4.98 11.90 -1.39
C LEU A 192 5.49 13.07 -0.55
N THR A 193 5.79 14.19 -1.20
CA THR A 193 6.08 15.45 -0.51
C THR A 193 4.85 15.96 0.23
N MET A 194 5.05 16.78 1.28
CA MET A 194 3.93 17.28 2.11
C MET A 194 2.88 18.09 1.33
N ASP A 195 3.29 18.73 0.24
CA ASP A 195 2.43 19.48 -0.68
C ASP A 195 1.78 18.61 -1.78
N ASN A 196 2.03 17.29 -1.75
CA ASN A 196 1.56 16.32 -2.72
C ASN A 196 1.96 16.64 -4.18
N GLN A 197 3.05 17.38 -4.40
CA GLN A 197 3.50 17.77 -5.74
C GLN A 197 4.52 16.82 -6.35
N THR A 198 5.29 16.10 -5.53
CA THR A 198 6.32 15.18 -6.00
C THR A 198 6.13 13.81 -5.39
N LEU A 199 6.13 12.78 -6.24
CA LEU A 199 6.13 11.37 -5.85
C LEU A 199 7.50 10.78 -6.18
N VAL A 200 8.16 10.22 -5.17
CA VAL A 200 9.40 9.45 -5.32
C VAL A 200 9.03 7.97 -5.24
N TYR A 201 9.29 7.25 -6.33
CA TYR A 201 9.06 5.81 -6.42
C TYR A 201 10.41 5.10 -6.49
N SER A 202 10.66 4.19 -5.56
CA SER A 202 11.87 3.36 -5.55
C SER A 202 11.51 1.90 -5.67
N ILE A 203 12.22 1.19 -6.54
CA ILE A 203 12.09 -0.25 -6.76
C ILE A 203 13.40 -0.91 -6.39
N THR A 204 13.33 -1.99 -5.62
CA THR A 204 14.42 -2.97 -5.46
C THR A 204 14.02 -4.26 -6.16
N GLU A 205 14.84 -4.72 -7.10
CA GLU A 205 14.68 -5.98 -7.82
C GLU A 205 15.74 -6.97 -7.35
N GLU A 206 15.30 -8.15 -6.94
CA GLU A 206 16.11 -9.20 -6.34
C GLU A 206 15.95 -10.47 -7.18
N LEU A 207 17.06 -11.02 -7.66
CA LEU A 207 17.11 -12.28 -8.41
C LEU A 207 17.66 -13.39 -7.53
N TYR A 208 17.02 -14.55 -7.53
CA TYR A 208 17.38 -15.69 -6.70
C TYR A 208 17.61 -16.95 -7.56
N ASN A 209 18.83 -17.46 -7.55
CA ASN A 209 19.17 -18.80 -8.00
C ASN A 209 19.03 -19.84 -6.89
N LYS A 210 19.03 -19.39 -5.63
CA LYS A 210 18.78 -20.17 -4.40
C LYS A 210 17.97 -19.33 -3.42
N ILE A 211 17.11 -19.97 -2.62
CA ILE A 211 16.10 -19.29 -1.78
C ILE A 211 16.72 -18.44 -0.65
N ASP A 212 17.96 -18.74 -0.25
CA ASP A 212 18.53 -18.22 0.99
C ASP A 212 18.95 -16.73 0.94
N LYS A 213 19.38 -16.24 -0.23
CA LYS A 213 19.84 -14.86 -0.44
C LYS A 213 19.79 -14.47 -1.93
N PRO A 214 19.58 -13.19 -2.26
CA PRO A 214 19.58 -12.75 -3.65
C PRO A 214 21.00 -12.85 -4.25
N ASP A 215 21.07 -13.36 -5.47
CA ASP A 215 22.28 -13.40 -6.30
C ASP A 215 22.58 -12.04 -6.94
N LYS A 216 21.52 -11.28 -7.25
CA LYS A 216 21.60 -9.94 -7.83
C LYS A 216 20.56 -9.04 -7.20
N VAL A 217 20.95 -7.81 -6.88
CA VAL A 217 20.05 -6.76 -6.41
C VAL A 217 20.26 -5.52 -7.27
N GLU A 218 19.18 -5.01 -7.86
CA GLU A 218 19.16 -3.75 -8.61
C GLU A 218 18.20 -2.78 -7.96
N GLN A 219 18.57 -1.50 -7.94
CA GLN A 219 17.74 -0.45 -7.37
C GLN A 219 17.53 0.66 -8.39
N THR A 220 16.27 1.01 -8.60
CA THR A 220 15.87 2.09 -9.50
C THR A 220 15.05 3.09 -8.71
N VAL A 221 15.34 4.38 -8.92
CA VAL A 221 14.56 5.48 -8.35
C VAL A 221 14.01 6.34 -9.48
N GLU A 222 12.71 6.58 -9.42
CA GLU A 222 11.97 7.40 -10.36
C GLU A 222 11.31 8.55 -9.61
N ILE A 223 11.40 9.74 -10.19
CA ILE A 223 10.78 10.94 -9.63
C ILE A 223 9.66 11.36 -10.57
N TYR A 224 8.48 11.55 -9.99
CA TYR A 224 7.29 12.01 -10.68
C TYR A 224 6.86 13.37 -10.13
N GLN A 225 6.43 14.24 -11.03
CA GLN A 225 5.82 15.53 -10.68
C GLN A 225 4.33 15.48 -10.99
N TYR A 226 3.51 16.06 -10.12
CA TYR A 226 2.10 16.25 -10.41
C TYR A 226 1.94 17.27 -11.55
N ASP A 227 1.33 16.84 -12.64
CA ASP A 227 0.97 17.69 -13.78
C ASP A 227 -0.47 18.15 -13.59
N THR A 228 -0.67 19.47 -13.48
CA THR A 228 -2.00 20.06 -13.23
C THR A 228 -2.90 20.04 -14.45
N GLU A 229 -2.36 19.97 -15.67
CA GLU A 229 -3.15 19.91 -16.90
C GLU A 229 -3.65 18.48 -17.15
N GLN A 230 -2.80 17.49 -16.89
CA GLN A 230 -3.13 16.08 -17.00
C GLN A 230 -3.78 15.50 -15.73
N GLU A 231 -3.71 16.23 -14.62
CA GLU A 231 -4.21 15.88 -13.29
C GLU A 231 -3.66 14.55 -12.75
N LYS A 232 -2.41 14.23 -13.09
CA LYS A 232 -1.72 12.97 -12.73
C LYS A 232 -0.23 13.17 -12.50
N PHE A 233 0.41 12.22 -11.82
CA PHE A 233 1.86 12.21 -11.69
C PHE A 233 2.52 11.72 -12.98
N VAL A 234 3.47 12.51 -13.50
CA VAL A 234 4.24 12.20 -14.70
C VAL A 234 5.72 12.12 -14.39
N ARG A 235 6.39 11.11 -14.96
CA ARG A 235 7.81 10.86 -14.72
C ARG A 235 8.64 12.02 -15.25
N ILE A 236 9.55 12.55 -14.43
CA ILE A 236 10.56 13.50 -14.88
C ILE A 236 11.67 12.69 -15.56
N VAL A 237 11.77 12.79 -16.88
CA VAL A 237 12.93 12.30 -17.63
C VAL A 237 13.97 13.42 -17.62
N LYS A 238 15.13 13.17 -17.02
CA LYS A 238 16.30 14.06 -17.12
C LYS A 238 17.28 13.49 -18.13
#